data_AF-A0A8K0DBW7-F1
#
_entry.id   AF-A0A8K0DBW7-F1
#
_cell.length_a   1.000
_cell.length_b   1.000
_cell.length_c   1.000
_cell.angle_alpha   90.00
_cell.angle_beta   90.00
_cell.angle_gamma   90.00
#
_symmetry.space_group_name_H-M   'P 1'
#
loop_
_entity.id
_entity.type
_entity.pdbx_description
1 polymer ?
#
loop_
_entity_poly.entity_id
_entity_poly.type
_entity_poly.pdbx_seq_one_letter_code
_entity_poly.pdbx_strand_id
1 'polypeptide(L)'
;MNTKVVLSVVLCFIFTINADFVEDYCWRDYDGVIPSDAFKAGIDRDAKPIYIGQVLFGDKLIPGKIHHGTNEIHIEYDVTAHRINETIKILCTKHPEHFKWIKTEKQNVFDLGKENNLFEGGFEKGVTTYIGRIWSFDELTVGKVICWPTHCIPLSTVEKDQYHYHSTFEILTYDSNGKEGINTSETTTKALVKERLVAPKRSLSPAWYIFLVIGTAVLIIIVIILIRRR
;
A
#
# COMPACT_ATOMS: atom_id res chain seq x y z
N MET A 1 48.62 7.23 9.39
CA MET A 1 47.14 7.22 9.26
C MET A 1 46.64 5.87 9.73
N ASN A 2 45.83 5.85 10.80
CA ASN A 2 45.61 4.64 11.60
C ASN A 2 44.66 3.67 10.88
N THR A 3 45.13 2.48 10.53
CA THR A 3 44.37 1.45 9.78
C THR A 3 43.03 1.09 10.44
N LYS A 4 42.95 1.25 11.77
CA LYS A 4 41.72 1.08 12.55
C LYS A 4 40.67 2.18 12.29
N VAL A 5 41.11 3.42 12.01
CA VAL A 5 40.22 4.53 11.68
C VAL A 5 39.68 4.36 10.25
N VAL A 6 40.54 3.95 9.31
CA VAL A 6 40.12 3.65 7.93
C VAL A 6 39.11 2.49 7.90
N LEU A 7 39.38 1.40 8.63
CA LEU A 7 38.48 0.24 8.69
C LEU A 7 37.13 0.57 9.35
N SER A 8 37.13 1.41 10.40
CA SER A 8 35.90 1.86 11.08
C SER A 8 35.05 2.80 10.21
N VAL A 9 35.68 3.69 9.43
CA VAL A 9 34.98 4.59 8.51
C VAL A 9 34.40 3.79 7.33
N VAL A 10 35.14 2.81 6.80
CA VAL A 10 34.66 1.91 5.73
C VAL A 10 33.53 1.01 6.21
N LEU A 11 33.60 0.45 7.43
CA LEU A 11 32.49 -0.32 8.01
C LEU A 11 31.26 0.56 8.28
N CYS A 12 31.42 1.81 8.73
CA CYS A 12 30.29 2.74 8.83
C CYS A 12 29.69 3.04 7.45
N PHE A 13 30.51 3.23 6.42
CA PHE A 13 30.02 3.45 5.04
C PHE A 13 29.31 2.22 4.45
N ILE A 14 29.77 1.01 4.77
CA ILE A 14 29.15 -0.27 4.36
C ILE A 14 27.87 -0.56 5.16
N PHE A 15 27.75 -0.06 6.40
CA PHE A 15 26.49 -0.13 7.15
C PHE A 15 25.53 1.02 6.81
N THR A 16 25.96 2.14 6.22
CA THR A 16 25.03 3.21 5.76
C THR A 16 24.44 2.96 4.38
N ILE A 17 24.98 2.04 3.59
CA ILE A 17 24.25 1.43 2.44
C ILE A 17 23.20 0.41 2.91
N ASN A 18 22.71 0.57 4.16
CA ASN A 18 21.48 -0.06 4.64
C ASN A 18 20.39 0.25 3.63
N ALA A 19 20.06 -0.78 2.85
CA ALA A 19 18.84 -0.97 2.08
C ALA A 19 18.09 0.34 1.80
N ASP A 20 18.24 0.85 0.57
CA ASP A 20 17.22 1.74 0.00
C ASP A 20 15.87 1.07 0.27
N PHE A 21 15.13 1.59 1.25
CA PHE A 21 13.74 1.22 1.46
C PHE A 21 13.00 1.86 0.30
N VAL A 22 13.07 1.19 -0.86
CA VAL A 22 12.26 1.54 -2.00
C VAL A 22 10.84 1.19 -1.59
N GLU A 23 10.07 2.20 -1.21
CA GLU A 23 8.62 2.05 -1.05
C GLU A 23 8.06 1.45 -2.34
N ASP A 24 7.47 0.25 -2.24
CA ASP A 24 6.88 -0.45 -3.38
C ASP A 24 5.74 0.38 -4.02
N TYR A 25 5.06 1.21 -3.22
CA TYR A 25 4.09 2.22 -3.66
C TYR A 25 4.11 3.44 -2.71
N CYS A 26 3.65 4.59 -3.19
CA CYS A 26 3.56 5.81 -2.40
C CYS A 26 2.40 6.71 -2.87
N TRP A 27 1.97 7.62 -2.01
CA TRP A 27 1.03 8.69 -2.35
C TRP A 27 1.81 9.99 -2.59
N ARG A 28 1.77 10.51 -3.81
CA ARG A 28 2.46 11.77 -4.17
C ARG A 28 1.47 12.90 -4.32
N ASP A 29 1.89 14.12 -4.03
CA ASP A 29 1.09 15.30 -4.34
C ASP A 29 0.80 15.35 -5.83
N TYR A 30 -0.43 15.71 -6.17
CA TYR A 30 -0.90 15.81 -7.54
C TYR A 30 -1.30 17.24 -7.85
N ASP A 31 -0.59 17.83 -8.81
CA ASP A 31 -0.72 19.21 -9.26
C ASP A 31 -1.31 19.32 -10.68
N GLY A 32 -1.86 18.22 -11.19
CA GLY A 32 -2.35 18.08 -12.58
C GLY A 32 -1.37 17.35 -13.50
N VAL A 33 -0.11 17.16 -13.10
CA VAL A 33 0.85 16.37 -13.88
C VAL A 33 0.81 14.91 -13.42
N ILE A 34 0.46 13.99 -14.33
CA ILE A 34 0.42 12.56 -14.04
C ILE A 34 1.84 11.98 -13.96
N PRO A 35 2.28 11.43 -12.81
CA PRO A 35 3.57 10.75 -12.72
C PRO A 35 3.64 9.54 -13.64
N SER A 36 4.83 9.24 -14.18
CA SER A 36 5.03 8.12 -15.12
C SER A 36 4.74 6.73 -14.51
N ASP A 37 4.83 6.63 -13.19
CA ASP A 37 4.58 5.43 -12.37
C ASP A 37 3.26 5.52 -11.59
N ALA A 38 2.35 6.44 -11.97
CA ALA A 38 1.00 6.46 -11.44
C ALA A 38 0.24 5.17 -11.77
N PHE A 39 -0.43 4.59 -10.77
CA PHE A 39 -1.13 3.33 -10.92
C PHE A 39 -2.39 3.51 -11.78
N LYS A 40 -2.41 2.87 -12.95
CA LYS A 40 -3.55 2.88 -13.88
C LYS A 40 -4.60 1.89 -13.39
N ALA A 41 -5.69 2.40 -12.83
CA ALA A 41 -6.71 1.58 -12.18
C ALA A 41 -7.92 1.30 -13.07
N GLY A 42 -8.13 2.13 -14.08
CA GLY A 42 -9.29 2.09 -14.96
C GLY A 42 -9.04 2.73 -16.32
N ILE A 43 -10.10 2.85 -17.10
CA ILE A 43 -10.11 3.51 -18.41
C ILE A 43 -11.41 4.31 -18.55
N ASP A 44 -11.31 5.50 -19.14
CA ASP A 44 -12.49 6.29 -19.49
C ASP A 44 -13.04 5.92 -20.88
N ARG A 45 -14.13 6.58 -21.28
CA ARG A 45 -14.81 6.41 -22.57
C ARG A 45 -13.93 6.70 -23.79
N ASP A 46 -12.87 7.50 -23.61
CA ASP A 46 -11.93 7.91 -24.66
C ASP A 46 -10.67 7.01 -24.64
N ALA A 47 -10.74 5.87 -23.95
CA ALA A 47 -9.66 4.92 -23.73
C ALA A 47 -8.41 5.54 -23.07
N LYS A 48 -8.59 6.61 -22.30
CA LYS A 48 -7.52 7.19 -21.47
C LYS A 48 -7.52 6.56 -20.08
N PRO A 49 -6.36 6.46 -19.42
CA PRO A 49 -6.30 5.86 -18.09
C PRO A 49 -7.05 6.68 -17.04
N ILE A 50 -7.71 5.98 -16.12
CA ILE A 50 -8.20 6.53 -14.85
C ILE A 50 -7.23 6.12 -13.74
N TYR A 51 -6.90 7.07 -12.88
CA TYR A 51 -5.96 6.89 -11.76
C TYR A 51 -6.69 6.98 -10.42
N ILE A 52 -6.09 6.38 -9.39
CA ILE A 52 -6.58 6.49 -8.01
C ILE A 52 -5.94 7.72 -7.38
N GLY A 53 -6.80 8.63 -6.93
CA GLY A 53 -6.43 9.73 -6.07
C GLY A 53 -7.01 9.60 -4.68
N GLN A 54 -6.52 10.42 -3.75
CA GLN A 54 -7.18 10.70 -2.49
C GLN A 54 -7.05 12.19 -2.15
N VAL A 55 -8.00 12.73 -1.39
CA VAL A 55 -8.03 14.15 -1.00
C VAL A 55 -8.50 14.30 0.44
N LEU A 56 -7.96 15.28 1.15
CA LEU A 56 -8.42 15.62 2.49
C LEU A 56 -9.66 16.52 2.38
N PHE A 57 -10.82 15.99 2.75
CA PHE A 57 -12.09 16.73 2.68
C PHE A 57 -13.00 16.32 3.84
N GLY A 58 -13.51 17.30 4.60
CA GLY A 58 -14.36 17.05 5.77
C GLY A 58 -13.70 16.19 6.85
N ASP A 59 -12.42 16.45 7.15
CA ASP A 59 -11.57 15.69 8.11
C ASP A 59 -11.37 14.21 7.76
N LYS A 60 -11.64 13.83 6.50
CA LYS A 60 -11.46 12.47 5.98
C LYS A 60 -10.49 12.49 4.80
N LEU A 61 -9.75 11.41 4.64
CA LEU A 61 -8.96 11.16 3.45
C LEU A 61 -9.78 10.29 2.50
N ILE A 62 -10.35 10.92 1.47
CA ILE A 62 -11.37 10.31 0.63
C ILE A 62 -10.75 9.92 -0.70
N PRO A 63 -10.78 8.63 -1.07
CA PRO A 63 -10.34 8.21 -2.37
C PRO A 63 -11.37 8.48 -3.47
N GLY A 64 -10.88 8.67 -4.69
CA GLY A 64 -11.69 8.88 -5.86
C GLY A 64 -10.89 8.72 -7.15
N LYS A 65 -11.51 9.14 -8.25
CA LYS A 65 -10.92 9.00 -9.57
C LYS A 65 -10.30 10.30 -10.06
N ILE A 66 -9.17 10.17 -10.74
CA ILE A 66 -8.52 11.24 -11.49
C ILE A 66 -8.52 10.82 -12.96
N HIS A 67 -9.10 11.67 -13.82
CA HIS A 67 -9.03 11.47 -15.26
C HIS A 67 -7.68 11.93 -15.81
N HIS A 68 -7.20 11.27 -16.85
CA HIS A 68 -5.96 11.67 -17.50
C HIS A 68 -6.06 13.10 -18.05
N GLY A 69 -5.08 13.95 -17.69
CA GLY A 69 -4.99 15.32 -18.19
C GLY A 69 -5.91 16.33 -17.50
N THR A 70 -6.58 15.96 -16.41
CA THR A 70 -7.28 16.92 -15.54
C THR A 70 -6.36 17.37 -14.40
N ASN A 71 -6.83 18.28 -13.55
CA ASN A 71 -6.16 18.64 -12.28
C ASN A 71 -7.13 18.51 -11.09
N GLU A 72 -8.19 17.73 -11.28
CA GLU A 72 -9.25 17.52 -10.30
C GLU A 72 -9.45 16.03 -10.03
N ILE A 73 -9.84 15.73 -8.79
CA ILE A 73 -10.31 14.43 -8.35
C ILE A 73 -11.83 14.47 -8.22
N HIS A 74 -12.50 13.40 -8.65
CA HIS A 74 -13.93 13.21 -8.45
C HIS A 74 -14.14 12.24 -7.29
N ILE A 75 -14.81 12.70 -6.24
CA ILE A 75 -15.12 11.93 -5.04
C ILE A 75 -16.61 11.98 -4.73
N GLU A 76 -17.13 10.93 -4.10
CA GLU A 76 -18.38 11.04 -3.37
C GLU A 76 -18.06 11.38 -1.91
N TYR A 77 -18.76 12.36 -1.35
CA TYR A 77 -18.75 12.68 0.08
C TYR A 77 -20.16 13.03 0.53
N ASP A 78 -20.60 12.41 1.62
CA ASP A 78 -21.93 12.59 2.20
C ASP A 78 -23.04 12.50 1.15
N VAL A 79 -22.98 11.45 0.32
CA VAL A 79 -24.02 11.15 -0.69
C VAL A 79 -24.13 12.26 -1.75
N THR A 80 -23.03 12.98 -1.96
CA THR A 80 -22.93 14.05 -2.96
C THR A 80 -21.64 13.89 -3.76
N ALA A 81 -21.72 14.14 -5.07
CA ALA A 81 -20.55 14.15 -5.94
C ALA A 81 -19.81 15.49 -5.82
N HIS A 82 -18.50 15.44 -5.67
CA HIS A 82 -17.64 16.61 -5.62
C HIS A 82 -16.50 16.48 -6.63
N ARG A 83 -16.11 17.64 -7.18
CA ARG A 83 -14.86 17.82 -7.92
C ARG A 83 -13.97 18.73 -7.10
N ILE A 84 -12.79 18.25 -6.77
CA ILE A 84 -11.84 18.98 -5.92
C ILE A 84 -10.53 19.10 -6.70
N ASN A 85 -9.91 20.28 -6.68
CA ASN A 85 -8.68 20.59 -7.41
C ASN A 85 -7.53 21.03 -6.49
N GLU A 86 -7.66 20.77 -5.19
CA GLU A 86 -6.68 21.13 -4.17
C GLU A 86 -6.40 19.95 -3.23
N THR A 87 -5.17 19.90 -2.68
CA THR A 87 -4.74 18.88 -1.70
C THR A 87 -4.90 17.42 -2.16
N ILE A 88 -4.80 17.18 -3.47
CA ILE A 88 -4.92 15.85 -4.07
C ILE A 88 -3.60 15.11 -3.94
N LYS A 89 -3.69 13.82 -3.64
CA LYS A 89 -2.60 12.86 -3.79
C LYS A 89 -2.96 11.79 -4.82
N ILE A 90 -1.97 11.28 -5.55
CA ILE A 90 -2.11 10.22 -6.54
C ILE A 90 -1.29 8.99 -6.13
N LEU A 91 -1.85 7.79 -6.34
CA LEU A 91 -1.18 6.53 -6.05
C LEU A 91 -0.13 6.23 -7.13
N CYS A 92 1.13 6.07 -6.71
CA CYS A 92 2.25 5.70 -7.57
C CYS A 92 2.88 4.38 -7.12
N THR A 93 3.33 3.56 -8.06
CA THR A 93 4.01 2.30 -7.77
C THR A 93 4.96 1.90 -8.90
N LYS A 94 6.10 1.30 -8.53
CA LYS A 94 7.01 0.67 -9.48
C LYS A 94 6.64 -0.79 -9.77
N HIS A 95 5.75 -1.36 -8.97
CA HIS A 95 5.35 -2.77 -8.96
C HIS A 95 3.82 -2.89 -9.07
N PRO A 96 3.21 -2.45 -10.19
CA PRO A 96 1.77 -2.54 -10.38
C PRO A 96 1.23 -3.98 -10.30
N GLU A 97 2.08 -4.98 -10.55
CA GLU A 97 1.77 -6.42 -10.43
C GLU A 97 1.48 -6.88 -9.00
N HIS A 98 1.90 -6.12 -7.98
CA HIS A 98 1.57 -6.39 -6.57
C HIS A 98 0.13 -6.00 -6.23
N PHE A 99 -0.50 -5.16 -7.06
CA PHE A 99 -1.89 -4.78 -6.91
C PHE A 99 -2.79 -5.71 -7.72
N LYS A 100 -3.79 -6.31 -7.06
CA LYS A 100 -4.72 -7.24 -7.71
C LYS A 100 -6.17 -6.81 -7.46
N TRP A 101 -7.02 -7.10 -8.43
CA TRP A 101 -8.44 -6.81 -8.38
C TRP A 101 -9.20 -8.11 -8.15
N ILE A 102 -10.01 -8.17 -7.09
CA ILE A 102 -10.84 -9.33 -6.78
C ILE A 102 -12.29 -8.94 -7.00
N LYS A 103 -12.97 -9.63 -7.92
CA LYS A 103 -14.42 -9.47 -8.10
C LYS A 103 -15.15 -9.98 -6.85
N THR A 104 -16.06 -9.16 -6.32
CA THR A 104 -16.79 -9.45 -5.09
C THR A 104 -18.16 -8.75 -5.07
N GLU A 105 -18.93 -9.01 -4.02
CA GLU A 105 -20.19 -8.33 -3.70
C GLU A 105 -20.10 -7.70 -2.31
N LYS A 106 -20.89 -6.65 -2.04
CA LYS A 106 -20.81 -5.88 -0.78
C LYS A 106 -20.91 -6.75 0.48
N GLN A 107 -21.68 -7.84 0.44
CA GLN A 107 -21.89 -8.76 1.56
C GLN A 107 -20.63 -9.59 1.88
N ASN A 108 -19.77 -9.82 0.88
CA ASN A 108 -18.61 -10.70 0.99
C ASN A 108 -17.32 -9.95 1.34
N VAL A 109 -17.32 -8.60 1.27
CA VAL A 109 -16.11 -7.77 1.50
C VAL A 109 -15.52 -8.02 2.89
N PHE A 110 -16.37 -8.13 3.92
CA PHE A 110 -15.91 -8.33 5.29
C PHE A 110 -15.15 -9.65 5.47
N ASP A 111 -15.66 -10.74 4.90
CA ASP A 111 -14.98 -12.04 4.96
C ASP A 111 -13.74 -12.07 4.06
N LEU A 112 -13.82 -11.44 2.89
CA LEU A 112 -12.68 -11.31 1.97
C LEU A 112 -11.49 -10.61 2.63
N GLY A 113 -11.75 -9.59 3.46
CA GLY A 113 -10.71 -8.87 4.21
C GLY A 113 -10.02 -9.69 5.31
N LYS A 114 -10.58 -10.83 5.71
CA LYS A 114 -9.92 -11.77 6.65
C LYS A 114 -8.88 -12.63 5.94
N GLU A 115 -9.06 -12.86 4.64
CA GLU A 115 -8.25 -13.77 3.84
C GLU A 115 -7.28 -13.03 2.91
N ASN A 116 -7.53 -11.75 2.65
CA ASN A 116 -6.78 -10.95 1.68
C ASN A 116 -6.35 -9.61 2.28
N ASN A 117 -5.19 -9.13 1.83
CA ASN A 117 -4.70 -7.80 2.15
C ASN A 117 -5.43 -6.75 1.28
N LEU A 118 -6.66 -6.40 1.66
CA LEU A 118 -7.41 -5.33 1.00
C LEU A 118 -6.64 -4.00 1.12
N PHE A 119 -6.59 -3.24 0.03
CA PHE A 119 -5.84 -1.99 -0.02
C PHE A 119 -6.63 -0.84 0.59
N GLU A 120 -6.15 -0.33 1.73
CA GLU A 120 -6.71 0.84 2.42
C GLU A 120 -6.28 2.12 1.70
N GLY A 121 -7.22 2.73 0.98
CA GLY A 121 -6.97 3.89 0.13
C GLY A 121 -7.48 5.22 0.67
N GLY A 122 -7.97 5.23 1.92
CA GLY A 122 -8.51 6.41 2.57
C GLY A 122 -8.53 6.24 4.08
N PHE A 123 -9.00 7.28 4.76
CA PHE A 123 -9.06 7.32 6.21
C PHE A 123 -10.32 8.04 6.68
N GLU A 124 -11.08 7.37 7.55
CA GLU A 124 -12.18 7.94 8.31
C GLU A 124 -12.20 7.29 9.69
N LYS A 125 -12.50 8.07 10.73
CA LYS A 125 -12.42 7.58 12.11
C LYS A 125 -13.41 6.44 12.34
N GLY A 126 -12.88 5.27 12.73
CA GLY A 126 -13.67 4.11 13.15
C GLY A 126 -14.17 3.21 12.02
N VAL A 127 -13.79 3.50 10.77
CA VAL A 127 -14.08 2.68 9.59
C VAL A 127 -12.83 2.52 8.74
N THR A 128 -12.81 1.48 7.93
CA THR A 128 -11.77 1.29 6.91
C THR A 128 -12.33 1.67 5.55
N THR A 129 -11.56 2.43 4.77
CA THR A 129 -11.94 2.85 3.41
C THR A 129 -11.05 2.14 2.40
N TYR A 130 -11.64 1.23 1.62
CA TYR A 130 -10.97 0.49 0.56
C TYR A 130 -11.24 1.11 -0.82
N ILE A 131 -10.40 0.76 -1.80
CA ILE A 131 -10.61 1.12 -3.20
C ILE A 131 -11.34 0.00 -3.93
N GLY A 132 -12.40 0.36 -4.66
CA GLY A 132 -13.05 -0.53 -5.60
C GLY A 132 -13.13 0.07 -7.00
N ARG A 133 -13.43 -0.77 -7.99
CA ARG A 133 -13.71 -0.37 -9.37
C ARG A 133 -14.83 -1.19 -9.98
N ILE A 134 -15.47 -0.62 -11.00
CA ILE A 134 -16.55 -1.28 -11.74
C ILE A 134 -16.61 -0.71 -13.15
N TRP A 135 -17.13 -1.49 -14.10
CA TRP A 135 -17.51 -0.96 -15.40
C TRP A 135 -18.87 -0.26 -15.27
N SER A 136 -18.93 1.05 -15.48
CA SER A 136 -20.15 1.85 -15.42
C SER A 136 -20.04 3.09 -16.30
N PHE A 137 -21.15 3.51 -16.93
CA PHE A 137 -21.21 4.70 -17.78
C PHE A 137 -20.09 4.82 -18.84
N ASP A 138 -19.76 3.71 -19.51
CA ASP A 138 -18.69 3.63 -20.52
C ASP A 138 -17.27 3.83 -19.97
N GLU A 139 -17.08 3.66 -18.66
CA GLU A 139 -15.79 3.76 -17.98
C GLU A 139 -15.55 2.53 -17.08
N LEU A 140 -14.31 2.06 -17.01
CA LEU A 140 -13.85 1.27 -15.87
C LEU A 140 -13.44 2.27 -14.78
N THR A 141 -14.39 2.63 -13.94
CA THR A 141 -14.30 3.73 -12.96
C THR A 141 -13.88 3.21 -11.58
N VAL A 142 -13.24 4.07 -10.78
CA VAL A 142 -12.81 3.76 -9.41
C VAL A 142 -13.55 4.59 -8.37
N GLY A 143 -13.64 4.07 -7.15
CA GLY A 143 -14.28 4.74 -6.04
C GLY A 143 -13.95 4.09 -4.71
N LYS A 144 -14.81 4.29 -3.72
CA LYS A 144 -14.56 3.88 -2.33
C LYS A 144 -15.56 2.83 -1.85
N VAL A 145 -15.09 1.96 -0.97
CA VAL A 145 -15.89 1.00 -0.20
C VAL A 145 -15.62 1.25 1.27
N ILE A 146 -16.62 1.65 2.04
CA ILE A 146 -16.48 1.90 3.48
C ILE A 146 -16.94 0.67 4.26
N CYS A 147 -16.11 0.25 5.21
CA CYS A 147 -16.35 -0.92 6.05
C CYS A 147 -16.27 -0.54 7.53
N TRP A 148 -17.35 -0.80 8.26
CA TRP A 148 -17.36 -0.89 9.71
C TRP A 148 -16.90 -2.28 10.16
N PRO A 149 -16.61 -2.47 11.46
CA PRO A 149 -16.27 -3.79 12.01
C PRO A 149 -17.34 -4.89 11.82
N THR A 150 -18.55 -4.54 11.38
CA THR A 150 -19.68 -5.47 11.25
C THR A 150 -20.25 -5.60 9.84
N HIS A 151 -20.02 -4.60 8.97
CA HIS A 151 -20.60 -4.56 7.63
C HIS A 151 -19.87 -3.55 6.75
N CYS A 152 -20.05 -3.70 5.43
CA CYS A 152 -19.59 -2.74 4.43
C CYS A 152 -20.77 -2.18 3.64
N ILE A 153 -20.63 -0.94 3.16
CA ILE A 153 -21.53 -0.37 2.16
C ILE A 153 -21.08 -0.75 0.73
N PRO A 154 -21.95 -0.63 -0.28
CA PRO A 154 -21.58 -0.85 -1.67
C PRO A 154 -20.44 0.07 -2.12
N LEU A 155 -19.78 -0.28 -3.24
CA LEU A 155 -18.85 0.63 -3.91
C LEU A 155 -19.60 1.90 -4.32
N SER A 156 -19.06 3.05 -3.93
CA SER A 156 -19.52 4.39 -4.33
C SER A 156 -18.58 4.95 -5.40
N THR A 157 -19.13 5.33 -6.55
CA THR A 157 -18.40 5.96 -7.67
C THR A 157 -19.06 7.27 -8.07
N VAL A 158 -18.38 8.11 -8.85
CA VAL A 158 -18.93 9.39 -9.34
C VAL A 158 -18.87 9.43 -10.86
N GLU A 159 -20.01 9.50 -11.52
CA GLU A 159 -20.12 9.57 -12.97
C GLU A 159 -21.13 10.65 -13.33
N LYS A 160 -20.78 11.51 -14.29
CA LYS A 160 -21.63 12.62 -14.76
C LYS A 160 -22.12 13.51 -13.60
N ASP A 161 -21.23 13.84 -12.67
CA ASP A 161 -21.50 14.67 -11.48
C ASP A 161 -22.55 14.12 -10.52
N GLN A 162 -22.76 12.81 -10.57
CA GLN A 162 -23.66 12.10 -9.66
C GLN A 162 -22.94 10.91 -9.06
N TYR A 163 -23.26 10.61 -7.80
CA TYR A 163 -22.75 9.41 -7.14
C TYR A 163 -23.61 8.20 -7.53
N HIS A 164 -22.99 7.02 -7.55
CA HIS A 164 -23.65 5.75 -7.86
C HIS A 164 -23.17 4.66 -6.91
N TYR A 165 -24.08 3.79 -6.47
CA TYR A 165 -23.77 2.62 -5.65
C TYR A 165 -23.81 1.33 -6.46
N HIS A 166 -22.78 0.50 -6.29
CA HIS A 166 -22.64 -0.77 -6.99
C HIS A 166 -22.48 -1.91 -5.97
N SER A 167 -23.43 -2.85 -5.99
CA SER A 167 -23.39 -4.00 -5.06
C SER A 167 -22.39 -5.07 -5.49
N THR A 168 -22.02 -5.11 -6.78
CA THR A 168 -21.03 -6.01 -7.34
C THR A 168 -19.92 -5.19 -8.01
N PHE A 169 -18.67 -5.51 -7.70
CA PHE A 169 -17.51 -4.70 -8.10
C PHE A 169 -16.22 -5.51 -7.96
N GLU A 170 -15.09 -4.92 -8.36
CA GLU A 170 -13.77 -5.41 -8.03
C GLU A 170 -13.18 -4.58 -6.89
N ILE A 171 -12.56 -5.22 -5.90
CA ILE A 171 -11.87 -4.53 -4.80
C ILE A 171 -10.36 -4.72 -4.93
N LEU A 172 -9.61 -3.67 -4.60
CA LEU A 172 -8.16 -3.64 -4.73
C LEU A 172 -7.50 -4.36 -3.54
N THR A 173 -6.52 -5.19 -3.83
CA THR A 173 -5.64 -5.82 -2.84
C THR A 173 -4.18 -5.49 -3.15
N TYR A 174 -3.33 -5.63 -2.13
CA TYR A 174 -1.89 -5.40 -2.25
C TYR A 174 -1.10 -6.53 -1.58
N ASP A 175 -0.18 -7.15 -2.32
CA ASP A 175 0.71 -8.19 -1.81
C ASP A 175 2.17 -7.95 -2.23
N SER A 176 3.00 -7.59 -1.26
CA SER A 176 4.44 -7.34 -1.45
C SER A 176 5.26 -8.61 -1.68
N ASN A 177 4.68 -9.80 -1.49
CA ASN A 177 5.41 -11.08 -1.54
C ASN A 177 5.60 -11.64 -2.97
N GLY A 178 5.24 -10.87 -4.01
CA GLY A 178 5.47 -11.24 -5.42
C GLY A 178 6.93 -11.52 -5.80
N LYS A 179 7.89 -11.28 -4.89
CA LYS A 179 9.33 -11.49 -5.06
C LYS A 179 9.80 -12.96 -4.92
N GLU A 180 8.97 -13.90 -4.42
CA GLU A 180 9.40 -15.30 -4.21
C GLU A 180 9.01 -16.28 -5.34
N GLY A 181 8.38 -15.82 -6.43
CA GLY A 181 7.78 -16.69 -7.45
C GLY A 181 8.57 -16.94 -8.75
N ILE A 182 9.78 -16.40 -8.92
CA ILE A 182 10.57 -16.55 -10.16
C ILE A 182 11.98 -17.01 -9.79
N ASN A 183 12.12 -18.32 -9.56
CA ASN A 183 13.29 -19.17 -9.84
C ASN A 183 13.13 -20.52 -9.13
N THR A 184 12.32 -21.42 -9.69
CA THR A 184 12.57 -22.87 -9.60
C THR A 184 11.67 -23.59 -10.60
N SER A 185 12.09 -23.60 -11.86
CA SER A 185 11.87 -24.73 -12.73
C SER A 185 13.23 -25.36 -13.00
N GLU A 186 13.30 -26.69 -12.86
CA GLU A 186 14.45 -27.57 -13.12
C GLU A 186 15.48 -27.72 -11.99
N THR A 187 15.18 -28.61 -11.04
CA THR A 187 15.92 -29.89 -10.96
C THR A 187 15.06 -30.93 -10.25
N THR A 188 14.82 -31.99 -11.00
CA THR A 188 14.00 -33.15 -10.70
C THR A 188 14.53 -33.95 -9.50
N THR A 189 13.58 -34.54 -8.77
CA THR A 189 13.67 -35.83 -8.05
C THR A 189 14.36 -35.90 -6.67
N LYS A 190 13.57 -36.46 -5.73
CA LYS A 190 13.90 -37.13 -4.46
C LYS A 190 14.07 -36.25 -3.22
N ALA A 191 12.98 -36.11 -2.46
CA ALA A 191 12.92 -36.62 -1.08
C ALA A 191 11.48 -36.55 -0.55
N LEU A 192 10.95 -37.73 -0.25
CA LEU A 192 9.68 -37.96 0.43
C LEU A 192 9.79 -37.58 1.92
N VAL A 193 8.72 -36.97 2.43
CA VAL A 193 8.17 -37.11 3.80
C VAL A 193 9.06 -36.63 4.95
N LYS A 194 8.70 -35.48 5.54
CA LYS A 194 8.38 -35.45 6.98
C LYS A 194 7.42 -34.32 7.35
N GLU A 195 6.36 -34.75 8.03
CA GLU A 195 5.29 -33.99 8.66
C GLU A 195 5.74 -33.10 9.83
N ARG A 196 4.88 -32.11 10.14
CA ARG A 196 4.63 -31.42 11.45
C ARG A 196 5.56 -30.29 11.91
N LEU A 197 5.04 -29.05 11.86
CA LEU A 197 4.42 -28.29 12.97
C LEU A 197 4.38 -26.81 12.57
N VAL A 198 3.22 -26.27 12.18
CA VAL A 198 3.06 -24.83 12.00
C VAL A 198 2.76 -24.22 13.36
N ALA A 199 3.77 -23.57 13.96
CA ALA A 199 3.58 -22.67 15.09
C ALA A 199 2.99 -21.33 14.60
N PRO A 200 2.09 -20.68 15.35
CA PRO A 200 1.54 -19.39 14.97
C PRO A 200 2.64 -18.31 15.00
N LYS A 201 2.83 -17.60 13.89
CA LYS A 201 3.67 -16.40 13.85
C LYS A 201 3.03 -15.35 14.77
N ARG A 202 3.59 -15.21 15.98
CA ARG A 202 3.32 -14.07 16.86
C ARG A 202 3.79 -12.81 16.15
N SER A 203 2.89 -11.86 15.94
CA SER A 203 3.24 -10.47 15.65
C SER A 203 4.16 -10.02 16.78
N LEU A 204 5.45 -9.92 16.51
CA LEU A 204 6.31 -9.44 17.55
C LEU A 204 6.10 -7.92 17.72
N SER A 205 6.07 -7.45 18.97
CA SER A 205 5.84 -6.07 19.41
C SER A 205 7.13 -5.22 19.38
N PRO A 206 7.11 -3.89 19.31
CA PRO A 206 8.34 -3.06 19.19
C PRO A 206 9.39 -3.15 20.32
N ALA A 207 9.26 -4.06 21.29
CA ALA A 207 10.16 -4.22 22.43
C ALA A 207 11.56 -4.79 22.08
N TRP A 208 11.75 -5.58 21.02
CA TRP A 208 13.07 -6.19 20.73
C TRP A 208 14.04 -5.19 20.08
N TYR A 209 13.53 -4.10 19.48
CA TYR A 209 14.35 -2.96 19.08
C TYR A 209 15.02 -2.29 20.29
N ILE A 210 14.33 -2.23 21.44
CA ILE A 210 14.88 -1.66 22.67
C ILE A 210 16.01 -2.55 23.22
N PHE A 211 15.85 -3.88 23.18
CA PHE A 211 16.91 -4.80 23.61
C PHE A 211 18.15 -4.77 22.71
N LEU A 212 17.97 -4.56 21.39
CA LEU A 212 19.09 -4.44 20.45
C LEU A 212 19.89 -3.14 20.67
N VAL A 213 19.20 -2.01 20.92
CA VAL A 213 19.85 -0.71 21.17
C VAL A 213 20.55 -0.66 22.53
N ILE A 214 19.97 -1.29 23.56
CA ILE A 214 20.63 -1.41 24.87
C ILE A 214 21.86 -2.32 24.78
N GLY A 215 21.78 -3.42 24.04
CA GLY A 215 22.90 -4.36 23.85
C GLY A 215 24.12 -3.72 23.17
N THR A 216 23.90 -2.89 22.14
CA THR A 216 24.99 -2.17 21.45
C THR A 216 25.60 -1.07 22.33
N ALA A 217 24.79 -0.34 23.10
CA ALA A 217 25.28 0.67 24.04
C ALA A 217 26.18 0.07 25.13
N VAL A 218 25.81 -1.08 25.69
CA VAL A 218 26.62 -1.79 26.71
C VAL A 218 27.95 -2.28 26.12
N LEU A 219 27.94 -2.80 24.89
CA LEU A 219 29.16 -3.24 24.21
C LEU A 219 30.12 -2.07 23.94
N ILE A 220 29.59 -0.91 23.54
CA ILE A 220 30.37 0.32 23.32
C ILE A 220 31.00 0.79 24.64
N ILE A 221 30.26 0.78 25.75
CA ILE A 221 30.79 1.18 27.07
C ILE A 221 31.91 0.24 27.53
N ILE A 222 31.76 -1.08 27.35
CA ILE A 222 32.80 -2.06 27.69
C ILE A 222 34.06 -1.82 26.86
N VAL A 223 33.91 -1.56 25.55
CA VAL A 223 35.05 -1.25 24.67
C VAL A 223 35.74 0.05 25.08
N ILE A 224 35.00 1.09 25.46
CA ILE A 224 35.58 2.35 25.96
C ILE A 224 36.36 2.13 27.27
N ILE A 225 35.83 1.32 28.19
CA ILE A 225 36.52 0.99 29.46
C ILE A 225 37.81 0.21 29.18
N LEU A 226 37.78 -0.74 28.26
CA LEU A 226 38.97 -1.54 27.89
C LEU A 226 40.04 -0.72 27.18
N ILE A 227 39.66 0.30 26.40
CA ILE A 227 40.59 1.23 25.77
C ILE A 227 41.23 2.17 26.80
N ARG A 228 40.48 2.64 27.82
CA ARG A 228 41.00 3.52 28.88
C ARG A 228 41.92 2.82 29.90
N ARG A 229 41.92 1.48 29.95
CA ARG A 229 42.77 0.68 30.86
C ARG A 229 44.12 0.26 30.24
N ARG A 230 44.43 0.71 29.01
CA ARG A 230 45.76 0.60 28.39
C ARG A 230 46.41 1.97 28.33
#